data_AF-A0A524CY21-F1
#
_entry.id   AF-A0A524CY21-F1
#
_cell.length_a   1.000
_cell.length_b   1.000
_cell.length_c   1.000
_cell.angle_alpha   90.00
_cell.angle_beta   90.00
_cell.angle_gamma   90.00
#
_symmetry.space_group_name_H-M   'P 1'
#
loop_
_entity.id
_entity.type
_entity.pdbx_description
1 polymer ?
#
loop_
_entity_poly.entity_id
_entity_poly.type
_entity_poly.pdbx_seq_one_letter_code
_entity_poly.pdbx_strand_id
1 'polypeptide(L)'
;MNSEENAILREYEEETGNKYGLICLNCFVELCTVEELQKFAQTQNVSSPVESSSKLDYLSQFARDFKEKYDAEKRLRKEFETQTEFLGDSIVKDEVLKPHLIDFDFYAKQDLIEIFADYCADLGISVYNPPEEDEYNLDLYLTRKTPLLRTEAVFVRTGAEMNEKNYKDLFYLITEASKISSWTVMVTTPYGIEIIGLDKIIKDMEKLRVWLYVVNPVNKKIYGITKGKTSKDQDSDLRDNYIKKLPREPIRAPSQVVDISKYEFNESESYKSKNFVRFEISAEHDVAIIRDRETQEKKYVKNFRTLMIIHKETGIPIFSYSSEQSNLDDVLVSGFLTAMDNFVSEIGGTDSLNEINYKGFYVQAGYGENVKMAAFSLQPSDFAFKQRLEYLINEFEIEYDSQIQEFARTGNVAIFNTEAITKQVRKILDL
;
A
#
# COMPACT_ATOMS: atom_id res chain seq x y z
N MET A 1 -20.74 1.74 -24.61
CA MET A 1 -19.59 1.27 -25.39
C MET A 1 -20.07 0.81 -26.76
N ASN A 2 -19.43 1.28 -27.83
CA ASN A 2 -19.66 0.81 -29.19
C ASN A 2 -19.15 -0.64 -29.38
N SER A 3 -19.66 -1.34 -30.39
CA SER A 3 -19.30 -2.75 -30.64
C SER A 3 -17.82 -2.97 -30.98
N GLU A 4 -17.14 -1.97 -31.55
CA GLU A 4 -15.71 -2.03 -31.88
C GLU A 4 -14.78 -1.74 -30.69
N GLU A 5 -15.19 -0.87 -29.76
CA GLU A 5 -14.43 -0.58 -28.52
C GLU A 5 -14.34 -1.81 -27.63
N ASN A 6 -15.44 -2.57 -27.55
CA ASN A 6 -15.45 -3.87 -26.88
C ASN A 6 -14.59 -4.93 -27.59
N ALA A 7 -14.32 -4.80 -28.88
CA ALA A 7 -13.55 -5.81 -29.62
C ALA A 7 -12.05 -5.70 -29.32
N ILE A 8 -11.49 -4.49 -29.24
CA ILE A 8 -10.06 -4.31 -28.97
C ILE A 8 -9.70 -4.72 -27.53
N LEU A 9 -10.52 -4.37 -26.54
CA LEU A 9 -10.27 -4.76 -25.15
C LEU A 9 -10.38 -6.28 -24.96
N ARG A 10 -11.30 -6.94 -25.68
CA ARG A 10 -11.38 -8.42 -25.69
C ARG A 10 -10.15 -9.07 -26.32
N GLU A 11 -9.54 -8.46 -27.33
CA GLU A 11 -8.29 -8.97 -27.89
C GLU A 11 -7.14 -8.96 -26.87
N TYR A 12 -7.04 -7.90 -26.06
CA TYR A 12 -6.08 -7.83 -24.95
C TYR A 12 -6.39 -8.86 -23.87
N GLU A 13 -7.66 -9.00 -23.49
CA GLU A 13 -8.12 -10.03 -22.54
C GLU A 13 -7.78 -11.45 -23.02
N GLU A 14 -8.04 -11.75 -24.30
CA GLU A 14 -7.71 -13.02 -24.94
C GLU A 14 -6.19 -13.26 -25.02
N GLU A 15 -5.38 -12.22 -25.23
CA GLU A 15 -3.91 -12.30 -25.22
C GLU A 15 -3.37 -12.70 -23.84
N THR A 16 -3.92 -12.11 -22.77
CA THR A 16 -3.60 -12.52 -21.39
C THR A 16 -4.11 -13.92 -21.08
N GLY A 17 -5.15 -14.39 -21.79
CA GLY A 17 -5.74 -15.71 -21.63
C GLY A 17 -6.30 -15.90 -20.22
N ASN A 18 -6.15 -17.11 -19.67
CA ASN A 18 -6.57 -17.41 -18.29
C ASN A 18 -5.49 -17.02 -17.24
N LYS A 19 -4.62 -16.05 -17.54
CA LYS A 19 -3.64 -15.54 -16.58
C LYS A 19 -4.25 -14.41 -15.75
N TYR A 20 -3.76 -14.23 -14.53
CA TYR A 20 -4.19 -13.21 -13.58
C TYR A 20 -3.19 -12.06 -13.59
N GLY A 21 -3.65 -10.86 -13.93
CA GLY A 21 -2.89 -9.63 -13.78
C GLY A 21 -2.87 -9.16 -12.33
N LEU A 22 -1.69 -8.77 -11.85
CA LEU A 22 -1.57 -8.18 -10.52
C LEU A 22 -2.08 -6.72 -10.51
N ILE A 23 -1.98 -6.04 -11.64
CA ILE A 23 -2.51 -4.69 -11.89
C ILE A 23 -3.52 -4.76 -13.04
N CYS A 24 -4.79 -4.52 -12.74
CA CYS A 24 -5.85 -4.39 -13.75
C CYS A 24 -5.83 -2.98 -14.33
N LEU A 25 -5.62 -2.83 -15.64
CA LEU A 25 -5.51 -1.53 -16.29
C LEU A 25 -6.85 -0.79 -16.35
N ASN A 26 -7.98 -1.51 -16.41
CA ASN A 26 -9.31 -0.90 -16.26
C ASN A 26 -9.41 -0.20 -14.90
N CYS A 27 -8.95 -0.90 -13.86
CA CYS A 27 -8.94 -0.38 -12.51
C CYS A 27 -8.02 0.83 -12.36
N PHE A 28 -6.82 0.74 -12.92
CA PHE A 28 -5.85 1.82 -12.90
C PHE A 28 -6.38 3.09 -13.58
N VAL A 29 -6.97 2.96 -14.77
CA VAL A 29 -7.52 4.10 -15.52
C VAL A 29 -8.71 4.75 -14.81
N GLU A 30 -9.54 3.97 -14.10
CA GLU A 30 -10.65 4.50 -13.31
C GLU A 30 -10.18 5.33 -12.10
N LEU A 31 -8.98 5.10 -11.58
CA LEU A 31 -8.38 5.92 -10.52
C LEU A 31 -7.87 7.28 -11.05
N CYS A 32 -7.57 7.39 -12.34
CA CYS A 32 -7.05 8.60 -12.97
C CYS A 32 -8.16 9.63 -13.25
N THR A 33 -7.81 10.92 -13.32
CA THR A 33 -8.71 11.98 -13.82
C THR A 33 -8.72 12.02 -15.35
N VAL A 34 -9.75 12.63 -15.94
CA VAL A 34 -9.83 12.79 -17.41
C VAL A 34 -8.69 13.66 -17.91
N GLU A 35 -8.33 14.72 -17.18
CA GLU A 35 -7.23 15.62 -17.50
C GLU A 35 -5.87 14.90 -17.50
N GLU A 36 -5.66 13.98 -16.55
CA GLU A 36 -4.45 13.15 -16.52
C GLU A 36 -4.38 12.20 -17.71
N LEU A 37 -5.49 11.55 -18.07
CA LEU A 37 -5.55 10.66 -19.24
C LEU A 37 -5.33 11.42 -20.56
N GLN A 38 -5.82 12.65 -20.67
CA GLN A 38 -5.55 13.52 -21.81
C GLN A 38 -4.07 13.92 -21.91
N LYS A 39 -3.44 14.25 -20.78
CA LYS A 39 -2.00 14.55 -20.74
C LYS A 39 -1.15 13.34 -21.12
N PHE A 40 -1.53 12.15 -20.65
CA PHE A 40 -0.89 10.90 -21.09
C PHE A 40 -1.02 10.73 -22.60
N ALA A 41 -2.23 10.92 -23.15
CA ALA A 41 -2.48 10.79 -24.58
C ALA A 41 -1.56 11.71 -25.41
N GLN A 42 -1.45 12.96 -24.99
CA GLN A 42 -0.55 13.96 -25.61
C GLN A 42 0.92 13.55 -25.51
N THR A 43 1.36 13.12 -24.33
CA THR A 43 2.77 12.73 -24.07
C THR A 43 3.16 11.52 -24.91
N GLN A 44 2.26 10.56 -25.05
CA GLN A 44 2.49 9.33 -25.80
C GLN A 44 2.20 9.48 -27.30
N ASN A 45 1.79 10.66 -27.79
CA ASN A 45 1.32 10.87 -29.16
C ASN A 45 0.29 9.81 -29.59
N VAL A 46 -0.72 9.57 -28.74
CA VAL A 46 -1.88 8.73 -29.06
C VAL A 46 -3.14 9.60 -29.13
N SER A 47 -4.14 9.09 -29.82
CA SER A 47 -5.42 9.77 -29.98
C SER A 47 -6.12 9.84 -28.63
N SER A 48 -6.76 10.98 -28.37
CA SER A 48 -7.70 11.13 -27.26
C SER A 48 -9.12 10.97 -27.79
N PRO A 49 -10.01 10.26 -27.08
CA PRO A 49 -11.43 10.31 -27.38
C PRO A 49 -12.00 11.72 -27.14
N VAL A 50 -13.21 11.98 -27.64
CA VAL A 50 -13.88 13.30 -27.63
C VAL A 50 -14.17 13.75 -26.19
N GLU A 51 -14.30 15.06 -25.94
CA GLU A 51 -14.47 15.70 -24.60
C GLU A 51 -15.67 15.21 -23.74
N SER A 52 -16.46 14.24 -24.20
CA SER A 52 -17.57 13.62 -23.45
C SER A 52 -17.41 12.11 -23.18
N SER A 53 -16.20 11.57 -23.37
CA SER A 53 -15.92 10.13 -23.29
C SER A 53 -15.65 9.63 -21.88
N SER A 54 -16.01 8.37 -21.62
CA SER A 54 -15.74 7.67 -20.37
C SER A 54 -14.25 7.38 -20.20
N LYS A 55 -13.75 7.20 -18.97
CA LYS A 55 -12.34 6.81 -18.73
C LYS A 55 -11.99 5.49 -19.44
N LEU A 56 -12.94 4.56 -19.56
CA LEU A 56 -12.75 3.31 -20.30
C LEU A 56 -12.66 3.51 -21.82
N ASP A 57 -13.24 4.58 -22.35
CA ASP A 57 -13.07 4.94 -23.77
C ASP A 57 -11.61 5.36 -24.03
N TYR A 58 -10.96 6.04 -23.07
CA TYR A 58 -9.53 6.33 -23.14
C TYR A 58 -8.70 5.04 -23.16
N LEU A 59 -8.99 4.08 -22.26
CA LEU A 59 -8.28 2.80 -22.26
C LEU A 59 -8.47 2.05 -23.60
N SER A 60 -9.68 2.06 -24.15
CA SER A 60 -9.97 1.45 -25.46
C SER A 60 -9.18 2.10 -26.59
N GLN A 61 -9.07 3.43 -26.57
CA GLN A 61 -8.28 4.18 -27.55
C GLN A 61 -6.78 3.91 -27.38
N PHE A 62 -6.28 3.88 -26.15
CA PHE A 62 -4.88 3.54 -25.87
C PHE A 62 -4.57 2.13 -26.32
N ALA A 63 -5.42 1.15 -26.02
CA ALA A 63 -5.26 -0.24 -26.47
C ALA A 63 -5.15 -0.33 -27.99
N ARG A 64 -5.95 0.43 -28.75
CA ARG A 64 -5.86 0.49 -30.21
C ARG A 64 -4.53 1.08 -30.68
N ASP A 65 -4.16 2.26 -30.22
CA ASP A 65 -2.99 2.97 -30.73
C ASP A 65 -1.67 2.29 -30.30
N PHE A 66 -1.63 1.74 -29.09
CA PHE A 66 -0.47 0.97 -28.61
C PHE A 66 -0.33 -0.37 -29.32
N LYS A 67 -1.45 -1.02 -29.69
CA LYS A 67 -1.42 -2.20 -30.54
C LYS A 67 -0.80 -1.89 -31.90
N GLU A 68 -1.24 -0.83 -32.56
CA GLU A 68 -0.69 -0.44 -33.87
C GLU A 68 0.81 -0.17 -33.79
N LYS A 69 1.27 0.52 -32.74
CA LYS A 69 2.71 0.73 -32.47
C LYS A 69 3.44 -0.60 -32.25
N TYR A 70 2.90 -1.48 -31.41
CA TYR A 70 3.48 -2.78 -31.10
C TYR A 70 3.62 -3.67 -32.35
N ASP A 71 2.62 -3.66 -33.23
CA ASP A 71 2.59 -4.44 -34.47
C ASP A 71 3.53 -3.84 -35.55
N ALA A 72 3.67 -2.51 -35.60
CA ALA A 72 4.57 -1.84 -36.53
C ALA A 72 6.06 -2.02 -36.15
N GLU A 73 6.40 -1.97 -34.87
CA GLU A 73 7.79 -1.90 -34.42
C GLU A 73 8.35 -3.25 -33.92
N LYS A 74 9.21 -3.87 -34.73
CA LYS A 74 9.88 -5.15 -34.36
C LYS A 74 10.72 -5.06 -33.07
N ARG A 75 11.18 -3.86 -32.70
CA ARG A 75 11.93 -3.65 -31.45
C ARG A 75 11.04 -3.89 -30.23
N LEU A 76 9.82 -3.36 -30.23
CA LEU A 76 8.88 -3.49 -29.11
C LEU A 76 8.56 -4.96 -28.83
N ARG A 77 8.35 -5.77 -29.88
CA ARG A 77 8.13 -7.23 -29.77
C ARG A 77 9.34 -8.05 -29.28
N LYS A 78 10.51 -7.42 -29.13
CA LYS A 78 11.69 -8.02 -28.48
C LYS A 78 11.83 -7.61 -27.02
N GLU A 79 11.29 -6.44 -26.68
CA GLU A 79 11.41 -5.83 -25.36
C GLU A 79 10.25 -6.25 -24.45
N PHE A 80 9.06 -6.35 -25.02
CA PHE A 80 7.83 -6.77 -24.34
C PHE A 80 7.33 -8.09 -24.93
N GLU A 81 6.86 -8.98 -24.05
CA GLU A 81 6.32 -10.29 -24.45
C GLU A 81 4.97 -10.13 -25.17
N THR A 82 4.15 -9.18 -24.73
CA THR A 82 2.77 -8.98 -25.16
C THR A 82 2.47 -7.49 -25.39
N GLN A 83 1.43 -7.18 -26.18
CA GLN A 83 0.95 -5.80 -26.32
C GLN A 83 0.36 -5.28 -24.99
N THR A 84 -0.25 -6.17 -24.20
CA THR A 84 -0.73 -5.83 -22.85
C THR A 84 0.40 -5.37 -21.93
N GLU A 85 1.54 -6.07 -21.96
CA GLU A 85 2.72 -5.68 -21.18
C GLU A 85 3.28 -4.34 -21.63
N PHE A 86 3.35 -4.09 -22.94
CA PHE A 86 3.80 -2.81 -23.49
C PHE A 86 2.90 -1.64 -23.07
N LEU A 87 1.58 -1.80 -23.19
CA LEU A 87 0.61 -0.77 -22.79
C LEU A 87 0.69 -0.51 -21.29
N GLY A 88 0.65 -1.58 -20.48
CA GLY A 88 0.69 -1.48 -19.03
C GLY A 88 1.97 -0.80 -18.54
N ASP A 89 3.12 -1.22 -19.05
CA ASP A 89 4.43 -0.64 -18.70
C ASP A 89 4.50 0.85 -19.09
N SER A 90 3.90 1.23 -20.22
CA SER A 90 3.83 2.62 -20.68
C SER A 90 2.95 3.48 -19.78
N ILE A 91 1.83 2.95 -19.29
CA ILE A 91 0.92 3.65 -18.36
C ILE A 91 1.60 3.84 -17.00
N VAL A 92 2.17 2.79 -16.41
CA VAL A 92 2.68 2.84 -15.04
C VAL A 92 4.00 3.59 -14.89
N LYS A 93 4.72 3.82 -16.00
CA LYS A 93 5.95 4.62 -16.03
C LYS A 93 5.73 6.07 -16.41
N ASP A 94 4.53 6.45 -16.85
CA ASP A 94 4.23 7.83 -17.19
C ASP A 94 4.20 8.71 -15.94
N GLU A 95 4.88 9.85 -15.96
CA GLU A 95 5.02 10.73 -14.77
C GLU A 95 3.68 11.30 -14.27
N VAL A 96 2.67 11.42 -15.14
CA VAL A 96 1.35 11.91 -14.76
C VAL A 96 0.50 10.80 -14.13
N LEU A 97 0.61 9.58 -14.65
CA LEU A 97 -0.23 8.46 -14.24
C LEU A 97 0.38 7.60 -13.12
N LYS A 98 1.70 7.45 -13.11
CA LYS A 98 2.48 6.67 -12.13
C LYS A 98 2.10 6.92 -10.67
N PRO A 99 1.78 8.15 -10.21
CA PRO A 99 1.34 8.37 -8.83
C PRO A 99 0.16 7.50 -8.40
N HIS A 100 -0.72 7.08 -9.31
CA HIS A 100 -1.87 6.20 -9.02
C HIS A 100 -1.48 4.75 -8.77
N LEU A 101 -0.23 4.33 -9.01
CA LEU A 101 0.26 3.01 -8.60
C LEU A 101 0.15 2.80 -7.09
N ILE A 102 0.24 3.86 -6.29
CA ILE A 102 0.15 3.76 -4.83
C ILE A 102 -1.21 3.24 -4.36
N ASP A 103 -2.26 3.36 -5.17
CA ASP A 103 -3.58 2.82 -4.86
C ASP A 103 -3.63 1.30 -4.89
N PHE A 104 -2.63 0.66 -5.51
CA PHE A 104 -2.35 -0.77 -5.47
C PHE A 104 -1.41 -1.15 -4.32
N ASP A 105 -1.26 -0.29 -3.32
CA ASP A 105 -0.51 -0.51 -2.09
C ASP A 105 -1.32 -0.15 -0.83
N PHE A 106 -0.72 -0.33 0.34
CA PHE A 106 -1.27 0.15 1.62
C PHE A 106 -0.42 1.28 2.19
N TYR A 107 -1.09 2.34 2.64
CA TYR A 107 -0.44 3.44 3.38
C TYR A 107 0.04 3.02 4.76
N ALA A 108 -0.67 2.07 5.40
CA ALA A 108 -0.26 1.47 6.66
C ALA A 108 0.12 0.01 6.42
N LYS A 109 1.34 -0.37 6.76
CA LYS A 109 1.75 -1.78 6.80
C LYS A 109 0.86 -2.61 7.70
N GLN A 110 0.38 -2.03 8.79
CA GLN A 110 -0.54 -2.67 9.72
C GLN A 110 -1.86 -3.09 9.06
N ASP A 111 -2.37 -2.34 8.08
CA ASP A 111 -3.59 -2.73 7.36
C ASP A 111 -3.34 -4.01 6.54
N LEU A 112 -2.18 -4.13 5.90
CA LEU A 112 -1.77 -5.33 5.17
C LEU A 112 -1.59 -6.53 6.12
N ILE A 113 -0.98 -6.31 7.29
CA ILE A 113 -0.84 -7.32 8.36
C ILE A 113 -2.21 -7.84 8.80
N GLU A 114 -3.16 -6.94 9.08
CA GLU A 114 -4.50 -7.30 9.56
C GLU A 114 -5.27 -8.11 8.52
N ILE A 115 -5.25 -7.69 7.24
CA ILE A 115 -5.90 -8.41 6.15
C ILE A 115 -5.32 -9.81 5.99
N PHE A 116 -3.99 -9.94 6.02
CA PHE A 116 -3.36 -11.24 5.89
C PHE A 116 -3.60 -12.14 7.12
N ALA A 117 -3.65 -11.56 8.31
CA ALA A 117 -3.98 -12.26 9.54
C ALA A 117 -5.42 -12.80 9.53
N ASP A 118 -6.38 -12.00 9.07
CA ASP A 118 -7.78 -12.40 8.90
C ASP A 118 -7.88 -13.60 7.94
N TYR A 119 -7.22 -13.50 6.77
CA TYR A 119 -7.14 -14.61 5.81
C TYR A 119 -6.55 -15.89 6.42
N CYS A 120 -5.47 -15.78 7.19
CA CYS A 120 -4.87 -16.93 7.86
C CYS A 120 -5.81 -17.55 8.90
N ALA A 121 -6.54 -16.74 9.63
CA ALA A 121 -7.52 -17.20 10.62
C ALA A 121 -8.63 -18.02 9.96
N ASP A 122 -9.15 -17.56 8.81
CA ASP A 122 -10.16 -18.27 8.02
C ASP A 122 -9.67 -19.64 7.52
N LEU A 123 -8.35 -19.78 7.29
CA LEU A 123 -7.71 -21.07 6.97
C LEU A 123 -7.43 -21.97 8.19
N GLY A 124 -7.86 -21.55 9.38
CA GLY A 124 -7.63 -22.26 10.63
C GLY A 124 -6.20 -22.15 11.15
N ILE A 125 -5.49 -21.08 10.82
CA ILE A 125 -4.13 -20.78 11.27
C ILE A 125 -4.20 -19.77 12.41
N SER A 126 -3.51 -20.02 13.51
CA SER A 126 -3.39 -19.05 14.61
C SER A 126 -2.26 -18.07 14.30
N VAL A 127 -2.56 -16.78 14.42
CA VAL A 127 -1.66 -15.69 14.04
C VAL A 127 -1.18 -14.96 15.29
N TYR A 128 0.13 -14.84 15.47
CA TYR A 128 0.73 -14.15 16.61
C TYR A 128 1.54 -12.96 16.14
N ASN A 129 1.54 -11.90 16.95
CA ASN A 129 2.62 -10.93 16.92
C ASN A 129 3.94 -11.62 17.34
N PRO A 130 5.08 -11.18 16.80
CA PRO A 130 6.38 -11.61 17.30
C PRO A 130 6.55 -11.19 18.78
N PRO A 131 7.52 -11.78 19.50
CA PRO A 131 7.91 -11.32 20.84
C PRO A 131 8.37 -9.84 20.82
N GLU A 132 8.27 -9.14 21.95
CA GLU A 132 8.70 -7.73 22.05
C GLU A 132 10.18 -7.54 21.65
N GLU A 133 11.04 -8.47 22.04
CA GLU A 133 12.44 -8.55 21.60
C GLU A 133 12.58 -9.65 20.55
N ASP A 134 12.31 -9.32 19.29
CA ASP A 134 12.40 -10.26 18.18
C ASP A 134 13.73 -10.14 17.42
N GLU A 135 14.64 -11.08 17.68
CA GLU A 135 15.94 -11.16 17.01
C GLU A 135 15.84 -11.49 15.50
N TYR A 136 14.68 -11.99 15.04
CA TYR A 136 14.44 -12.37 13.66
C TYR A 136 13.70 -11.31 12.83
N ASN A 137 13.23 -10.22 13.47
CA ASN A 137 12.49 -9.11 12.84
C ASN A 137 11.31 -9.59 11.97
N LEU A 138 10.51 -10.51 12.50
CA LEU A 138 9.29 -11.00 11.86
C LEU A 138 8.17 -9.96 12.00
N ASP A 139 7.22 -10.00 11.07
CA ASP A 139 5.99 -9.22 11.18
C ASP A 139 4.88 -10.05 11.84
N LEU A 140 4.82 -11.35 11.53
CA LEU A 140 3.90 -12.30 12.16
C LEU A 140 4.58 -13.67 12.36
N TYR A 141 4.09 -14.42 13.34
CA TYR A 141 4.42 -15.83 13.52
C TYR A 141 3.15 -16.67 13.51
N LEU A 142 3.09 -17.66 12.62
CA LEU A 142 1.90 -18.48 12.41
C LEU A 142 2.09 -19.86 13.02
N THR A 143 1.01 -20.40 13.61
CA THR A 143 0.99 -21.78 14.06
C THR A 143 -0.27 -22.50 13.60
N ARG A 144 -0.10 -23.74 13.14
CA ARG A 144 -1.20 -24.64 12.79
C ARG A 144 -0.95 -26.01 13.40
N LYS A 145 -1.92 -26.51 14.17
CA LYS A 145 -1.87 -27.84 14.78
C LYS A 145 -2.66 -28.81 13.92
N THR A 146 -2.05 -29.48 12.93
CA THR A 146 -2.61 -30.70 12.30
C THR A 146 -1.69 -31.31 11.23
N PRO A 147 -1.33 -32.61 11.30
CA PRO A 147 -1.28 -33.49 12.49
C PRO A 147 -0.06 -33.20 13.38
N LEU A 148 0.91 -32.46 12.88
CA LEU A 148 2.08 -31.95 13.61
C LEU A 148 1.98 -30.44 13.74
N LEU A 149 2.70 -29.87 14.69
CA LEU A 149 2.84 -28.42 14.79
C LEU A 149 3.59 -27.91 13.57
N ARG A 150 2.91 -27.06 12.80
CA ARG A 150 3.45 -26.32 11.67
C ARG A 150 3.63 -24.88 12.09
N THR A 151 4.79 -24.32 11.76
CA THR A 151 5.17 -22.96 12.10
C THR A 151 5.59 -22.21 10.87
N GLU A 152 5.18 -20.94 10.77
CA GLU A 152 5.54 -20.10 9.64
C GLU A 152 6.01 -18.74 10.15
N ALA A 153 7.15 -18.28 9.60
CA ALA A 153 7.68 -16.94 9.86
C ALA A 153 7.28 -16.04 8.69
N VAL A 154 6.63 -14.91 8.99
CA VAL A 154 6.03 -14.06 7.98
C VAL A 154 6.73 -12.70 7.94
N PHE A 155 7.08 -12.29 6.73
CA PHE A 155 7.56 -10.95 6.41
C PHE A 155 6.52 -10.26 5.53
N VAL A 156 6.08 -9.10 5.97
CA VAL A 156 5.11 -8.25 5.29
C VAL A 156 5.83 -7.01 4.80
N ARG A 157 5.73 -6.67 3.51
CA ARG A 157 6.35 -5.48 2.93
C ARG A 157 5.37 -4.75 2.02
N THR A 158 5.08 -3.49 2.32
CA THR A 158 4.38 -2.61 1.38
C THR A 158 5.29 -2.27 0.20
N GLY A 159 4.74 -1.72 -0.88
CA GLY A 159 5.54 -1.24 -2.00
C GLY A 159 6.54 -0.16 -1.58
N ALA A 160 6.17 0.75 -0.69
CA ALA A 160 7.09 1.76 -0.14
C ALA A 160 8.33 1.15 0.55
N GLU A 161 8.20 -0.04 1.17
CA GLU A 161 9.31 -0.75 1.81
C GLU A 161 10.17 -1.55 0.81
N MET A 162 9.69 -1.80 -0.41
CA MET A 162 10.25 -2.74 -1.40
C MET A 162 11.32 -2.13 -2.32
N ASN A 163 12.23 -1.32 -1.77
CA ASN A 163 13.40 -0.83 -2.51
C ASN A 163 14.53 -1.90 -2.57
N GLU A 164 15.53 -1.68 -3.45
CA GLU A 164 16.60 -2.66 -3.69
C GLU A 164 17.39 -3.04 -2.43
N LYS A 165 17.63 -2.09 -1.52
CA LYS A 165 18.36 -2.32 -0.28
C LYS A 165 17.54 -3.22 0.65
N ASN A 166 16.33 -2.78 0.99
CA ASN A 166 15.44 -3.49 1.91
C ASN A 166 15.09 -4.90 1.38
N TYR A 167 14.90 -5.03 0.06
CA TYR A 167 14.63 -6.32 -0.57
C TYR A 167 15.82 -7.30 -0.47
N LYS A 168 17.06 -6.80 -0.55
CA LYS A 168 18.25 -7.63 -0.30
C LYS A 168 18.38 -8.03 1.16
N ASP A 169 18.14 -7.08 2.08
CA ASP A 169 18.19 -7.33 3.52
C ASP A 169 17.15 -8.38 3.95
N LEU A 170 15.99 -8.40 3.29
CA LEU A 170 14.95 -9.41 3.51
C LEU A 170 15.44 -10.85 3.28
N PHE A 171 16.40 -11.08 2.37
CA PHE A 171 16.89 -12.44 2.11
C PHE A 171 17.68 -12.99 3.30
N TYR A 172 18.43 -12.11 3.97
CA TYR A 172 19.12 -12.45 5.21
C TYR A 172 18.11 -12.82 6.30
N LEU A 173 17.09 -11.98 6.51
CA LEU A 173 16.03 -12.22 7.50
C LEU A 173 15.28 -13.53 7.24
N ILE A 174 14.91 -13.81 5.99
CA ILE A 174 14.27 -15.07 5.58
C ILE A 174 15.16 -16.27 5.92
N THR A 175 16.45 -16.17 5.64
CA THR A 175 17.40 -17.26 5.91
C THR A 175 17.53 -17.51 7.41
N GLU A 176 17.65 -16.46 8.22
CA GLU A 176 17.73 -16.60 9.68
C GLU A 176 16.43 -17.13 10.29
N ALA A 177 15.28 -16.61 9.86
CA ALA A 177 13.98 -17.06 10.33
C ALA A 177 13.67 -18.52 9.97
N SER A 178 14.26 -19.05 8.89
CA SER A 178 14.10 -20.46 8.51
C SER A 178 14.59 -21.45 9.58
N LYS A 179 15.42 -20.99 10.53
CA LYS A 179 15.89 -21.77 11.68
C LYS A 179 14.79 -22.02 12.70
N ILE A 180 13.85 -21.07 12.86
CA ILE A 180 12.78 -21.12 13.87
C ILE A 180 11.39 -21.45 13.31
N SER A 181 11.27 -21.66 12.00
CA SER A 181 9.99 -21.97 11.36
C SER A 181 10.08 -23.11 10.36
N SER A 182 8.98 -23.83 10.19
CA SER A 182 8.89 -24.86 9.15
C SER A 182 8.76 -24.25 7.77
N TRP A 183 8.13 -23.08 7.63
CA TRP A 183 8.07 -22.32 6.38
C TRP A 183 8.35 -20.85 6.61
N THR A 184 8.76 -20.18 5.55
CA THR A 184 8.86 -18.73 5.47
C THR A 184 7.84 -18.22 4.46
N VAL A 185 7.23 -17.09 4.80
CA VAL A 185 6.17 -16.45 4.02
C VAL A 185 6.57 -15.00 3.76
N MET A 186 6.44 -14.57 2.52
CA MET A 186 6.55 -13.17 2.11
C MET A 186 5.19 -12.71 1.63
N VAL A 187 4.73 -11.58 2.16
CA VAL A 187 3.47 -10.92 1.77
C VAL A 187 3.81 -9.52 1.27
N THR A 188 3.31 -9.18 0.09
CA THR A 188 3.49 -7.85 -0.48
C THR A 188 2.27 -7.43 -1.30
N THR A 189 2.39 -6.34 -2.05
CA THR A 189 1.31 -5.73 -2.84
C THR A 189 1.68 -5.68 -4.32
N PRO A 190 0.73 -5.47 -5.23
CA PRO A 190 1.06 -5.28 -6.65
C PRO A 190 2.08 -4.15 -6.88
N TYR A 191 2.03 -3.06 -6.10
CA TYR A 191 3.04 -2.00 -6.18
C TYR A 191 4.44 -2.50 -5.78
N GLY A 192 4.56 -3.30 -4.72
CA GLY A 192 5.84 -3.92 -4.34
C GLY A 192 6.38 -4.88 -5.41
N ILE A 193 5.50 -5.60 -6.10
CA ILE A 193 5.87 -6.43 -7.26
C ILE A 193 6.39 -5.56 -8.41
N GLU A 194 5.73 -4.44 -8.70
CA GLU A 194 6.11 -3.53 -9.77
C GLU A 194 7.50 -2.92 -9.56
N ILE A 195 7.85 -2.54 -8.32
CA ILE A 195 9.17 -1.98 -8.00
C ILE A 195 10.29 -3.01 -8.21
N ILE A 196 10.07 -4.27 -7.83
CA ILE A 196 11.12 -5.32 -7.92
C ILE A 196 11.15 -6.01 -9.29
N GLY A 197 9.99 -6.18 -9.92
CA GLY A 197 9.75 -7.00 -11.11
C GLY A 197 9.25 -8.41 -10.76
N LEU A 198 8.12 -8.81 -11.37
CA LEU A 198 7.43 -10.09 -11.14
C LEU A 198 8.33 -11.32 -11.35
N ASP A 199 9.04 -11.39 -12.47
CA ASP A 199 9.91 -12.54 -12.77
C ASP A 199 11.06 -12.66 -11.77
N LYS A 200 11.62 -11.52 -11.37
CA LYS A 200 12.72 -11.47 -10.41
C LYS A 200 12.26 -11.97 -9.05
N ILE A 201 11.15 -11.45 -8.53
CA ILE A 201 10.65 -11.86 -7.21
C ILE A 201 10.19 -13.32 -7.18
N ILE A 202 9.53 -13.81 -8.24
CA ILE A 202 9.17 -15.24 -8.35
C ILE A 202 10.42 -16.10 -8.28
N LYS A 203 11.43 -15.81 -9.11
CA LYS A 203 12.69 -16.57 -9.17
C LYS A 203 13.40 -16.57 -7.82
N ASP A 204 13.47 -15.43 -7.16
CA ASP A 204 14.12 -15.27 -5.86
C ASP A 204 13.37 -16.04 -4.77
N MET A 205 12.04 -15.92 -4.69
CA MET A 205 11.22 -16.62 -3.71
C MET A 205 11.20 -18.13 -3.91
N GLU A 206 11.19 -18.60 -5.16
CA GLU A 206 11.33 -20.03 -5.47
C GLU A 206 12.71 -20.56 -5.05
N LYS A 207 13.78 -19.78 -5.27
CA LYS A 207 15.15 -20.12 -4.84
C LYS A 207 15.26 -20.19 -3.31
N LEU A 208 14.64 -19.24 -2.61
CA LEU A 208 14.57 -19.20 -1.14
C LEU A 208 13.54 -20.18 -0.56
N ARG A 209 12.71 -20.81 -1.41
CA ARG A 209 11.66 -21.76 -1.02
C ARG A 209 10.58 -21.13 -0.14
N VAL A 210 10.28 -19.86 -0.40
CA VAL A 210 9.32 -19.00 0.33
C VAL A 210 7.93 -19.09 -0.31
N TRP A 211 6.89 -19.04 0.51
CA TRP A 211 5.54 -18.78 0.02
C TRP A 211 5.38 -17.29 -0.25
N LEU A 212 5.08 -16.91 -1.49
CA LEU A 212 4.82 -15.52 -1.86
C LEU A 212 3.32 -15.28 -1.99
N TYR A 213 2.81 -14.30 -1.24
CA TYR A 213 1.45 -13.80 -1.36
C TYR A 213 1.46 -12.35 -1.81
N VAL A 214 0.51 -11.99 -2.68
CA VAL A 214 0.26 -10.62 -3.11
C VAL A 214 -1.17 -10.25 -2.73
N VAL A 215 -1.31 -9.25 -1.87
CA VAL A 215 -2.60 -8.72 -1.43
C VAL A 215 -2.91 -7.48 -2.27
N ASN A 216 -3.94 -7.54 -3.10
CA ASN A 216 -4.36 -6.44 -3.98
C ASN A 216 -5.47 -5.63 -3.29
N PRO A 217 -5.19 -4.40 -2.82
CA PRO A 217 -6.17 -3.56 -2.13
C PRO A 217 -7.30 -3.04 -3.01
N VAL A 218 -7.08 -2.94 -4.32
CA VAL A 218 -8.06 -2.41 -5.28
C VAL A 218 -9.15 -3.44 -5.53
N ASN A 219 -8.75 -4.67 -5.87
CA ASN A 219 -9.68 -5.74 -6.22
C ASN A 219 -10.11 -6.60 -5.02
N LYS A 220 -9.53 -6.34 -3.82
CA LYS A 220 -9.73 -7.13 -2.59
C LYS A 220 -9.47 -8.63 -2.80
N LYS A 221 -8.39 -8.94 -3.51
CA LYS A 221 -7.96 -10.31 -3.80
C LYS A 221 -6.61 -10.61 -3.14
N ILE A 222 -6.44 -11.83 -2.68
CA ILE A 222 -5.16 -12.37 -2.24
C ILE A 222 -4.74 -13.41 -3.27
N TYR A 223 -3.53 -13.27 -3.80
CA TYR A 223 -2.94 -14.20 -4.74
C TYR A 223 -1.80 -14.96 -4.08
N GLY A 224 -1.88 -16.29 -4.02
CA GLY A 224 -0.72 -17.12 -3.71
C GLY A 224 0.10 -17.31 -4.99
N ILE A 225 1.30 -16.74 -5.07
CA ILE A 225 2.11 -16.75 -6.31
C ILE A 225 3.03 -17.97 -6.35
N THR A 226 3.85 -18.14 -5.32
CA THR A 226 4.83 -19.24 -5.22
C THR A 226 4.50 -20.14 -4.04
N LYS A 227 4.80 -21.44 -4.21
CA LYS A 227 4.70 -22.41 -3.12
C LYS A 227 6.03 -22.54 -2.40
N GLY A 228 6.04 -22.27 -1.10
CA GLY A 228 7.20 -22.53 -0.26
C GLY A 228 7.45 -24.02 -0.02
N LYS A 229 8.61 -24.35 0.52
CA LYS A 229 8.96 -25.71 0.95
C LYS A 229 9.52 -25.67 2.36
N THR A 230 9.44 -26.80 3.06
CA THR A 230 9.91 -26.86 4.44
C THR A 230 11.39 -26.48 4.54
N SER A 231 11.70 -25.62 5.51
CA SER A 231 13.05 -25.18 5.86
C SER A 231 13.96 -26.37 6.10
N LYS A 232 15.16 -26.35 5.51
CA LYS A 232 16.16 -27.43 5.72
C LYS A 232 16.93 -27.24 7.01
N ASP A 233 17.09 -25.99 7.42
CA ASP A 233 17.93 -25.56 8.53
C ASP A 233 17.12 -25.34 9.80
N GLN A 234 15.90 -25.91 9.86
CA GLN A 234 15.02 -25.78 11.02
C GLN A 234 15.62 -26.48 12.23
N ASP A 235 15.75 -25.71 13.32
CA ASP A 235 16.17 -26.18 14.62
C ASP A 235 14.95 -26.25 15.55
N SER A 236 14.65 -27.45 16.07
CA SER A 236 13.48 -27.65 16.92
C SER A 236 13.62 -26.99 18.29
N ASP A 237 14.83 -26.90 18.84
CA ASP A 237 15.08 -26.28 20.14
C ASP A 237 14.95 -24.76 20.03
N LEU A 238 15.50 -24.15 18.96
CA LEU A 238 15.31 -22.73 18.70
C LEU A 238 13.83 -22.39 18.47
N ARG A 239 13.13 -23.18 17.65
CA ARG A 239 11.68 -23.01 17.43
C ARG A 239 10.91 -23.07 18.74
N ASP A 240 11.11 -24.10 19.54
CA ASP A 240 10.32 -24.30 20.77
C ASP A 240 10.63 -23.24 21.82
N ASN A 241 11.87 -22.72 21.84
CA ASN A 241 12.23 -21.57 22.67
C ASN A 241 11.60 -20.27 22.16
N TYR A 242 11.53 -20.07 20.84
CA TYR A 242 10.84 -18.92 20.26
C TYR A 242 9.34 -18.93 20.57
N ILE A 243 8.66 -20.08 20.41
CA ILE A 243 7.23 -20.24 20.70
C ILE A 243 6.91 -19.89 22.16
N LYS A 244 7.78 -20.23 23.12
CA LYS A 244 7.57 -19.90 24.53
C LYS A 244 7.60 -18.39 24.81
N LYS A 245 8.25 -17.61 23.93
CA LYS A 245 8.32 -16.14 24.02
C LYS A 245 7.13 -15.45 23.36
N LEU A 246 6.31 -16.18 22.58
CA LEU A 246 5.16 -15.59 21.92
C LEU A 246 4.12 -15.08 22.93
N PRO A 247 3.35 -14.04 22.56
CA PRO A 247 2.20 -13.63 23.34
C PRO A 247 1.26 -14.80 23.64
N ARG A 248 0.68 -14.81 24.84
CA ARG A 248 -0.25 -15.89 25.27
C ARG A 248 -1.48 -15.97 24.39
N GLU A 249 -1.98 -14.82 23.95
CA GLU A 249 -3.16 -14.71 23.10
C GLU A 249 -2.72 -14.34 21.68
N PRO A 250 -3.15 -15.11 20.67
CA PRO A 250 -2.91 -14.74 19.27
C PRO A 250 -3.73 -13.50 18.91
N ILE A 251 -3.24 -12.72 17.94
CA ILE A 251 -4.02 -11.58 17.40
C ILE A 251 -5.25 -12.05 16.62
N ARG A 252 -5.20 -13.27 16.07
CA ARG A 252 -6.31 -13.98 15.45
C ARG A 252 -6.28 -15.46 15.77
N ALA A 253 -7.42 -16.01 16.15
CA ALA A 253 -7.58 -17.42 16.47
C ALA A 253 -8.67 -18.07 15.59
N PRO A 254 -8.47 -19.31 15.12
CA PRO A 254 -9.49 -20.07 14.37
C PRO A 254 -10.82 -20.24 15.11
N SER A 255 -10.80 -20.16 16.45
CA SER A 255 -12.01 -20.24 17.29
C SER A 255 -12.89 -19.00 17.23
N GLN A 256 -12.47 -17.93 16.54
CA GLN A 256 -13.30 -16.79 16.18
C GLN A 256 -14.09 -17.19 14.92
N VAL A 257 -15.13 -18.02 15.08
CA VAL A 257 -15.84 -18.77 14.02
C VAL A 257 -16.76 -17.88 13.15
N VAL A 258 -16.19 -16.94 12.40
CA VAL A 258 -16.84 -16.15 11.36
C VAL A 258 -15.81 -15.96 10.24
N ASP A 259 -16.19 -16.04 8.96
CA ASP A 259 -15.30 -15.60 7.87
C ASP A 259 -14.96 -14.12 8.11
N ILE A 260 -13.72 -13.86 8.52
CA ILE A 260 -13.26 -12.53 8.94
C ILE A 260 -12.76 -11.75 7.73
N SER A 261 -12.07 -12.44 6.81
CA SER A 261 -11.45 -11.82 5.65
C SER A 261 -12.50 -11.19 4.75
N LYS A 262 -12.29 -9.91 4.44
CA LYS A 262 -13.02 -9.19 3.39
C LYS A 262 -12.39 -9.36 2.01
N TYR A 263 -11.33 -10.17 1.93
CA TYR A 263 -10.57 -10.40 0.72
C TYR A 263 -10.79 -11.82 0.21
N GLU A 264 -10.96 -11.94 -1.09
CA GLU A 264 -11.16 -13.22 -1.77
C GLU A 264 -9.83 -13.91 -2.03
N PHE A 265 -9.79 -15.23 -1.81
CA PHE A 265 -8.66 -16.09 -2.14
C PHE A 265 -9.16 -17.33 -2.86
N ASN A 266 -8.57 -17.62 -4.03
CA ASN A 266 -8.87 -18.84 -4.79
C ASN A 266 -7.65 -19.77 -4.79
N GLU A 267 -7.74 -20.87 -4.03
CA GLU A 267 -6.66 -21.84 -3.92
C GLU A 267 -6.38 -22.55 -5.26
N SER A 268 -7.41 -22.77 -6.08
CA SER A 268 -7.28 -23.51 -7.36
C SER A 268 -6.49 -22.74 -8.42
N GLU A 269 -6.49 -21.41 -8.29
CA GLU A 269 -5.83 -20.44 -9.18
C GLU A 269 -4.44 -20.04 -8.65
N SER A 270 -4.18 -20.33 -7.37
CA SER A 270 -2.93 -20.00 -6.69
C SER A 270 -1.82 -21.03 -6.92
N TYR A 271 -0.59 -20.60 -6.61
CA TYR A 271 0.66 -21.36 -6.58
C TYR A 271 1.11 -21.93 -7.93
N LYS A 272 0.62 -21.32 -9.01
CA LYS A 272 1.06 -21.57 -10.39
C LYS A 272 1.67 -20.27 -10.91
N SER A 273 2.94 -20.04 -10.61
CA SER A 273 3.65 -18.78 -10.92
C SER A 273 3.47 -18.32 -12.38
N LYS A 274 3.42 -19.26 -13.33
CA LYS A 274 3.18 -19.00 -14.77
C LYS A 274 1.79 -18.46 -15.12
N ASN A 275 0.83 -18.58 -14.21
CA ASN A 275 -0.51 -18.04 -14.38
C ASN A 275 -0.59 -16.57 -13.99
N PHE A 276 0.48 -15.96 -13.48
CA PHE A 276 0.47 -14.55 -13.09
C PHE A 276 1.23 -13.70 -14.11
N VAL A 277 0.69 -12.53 -14.41
CA VAL A 277 1.30 -11.48 -15.24
C VAL A 277 1.24 -10.15 -14.51
N ARG A 278 2.04 -9.16 -14.94
CA ARG A 278 2.01 -7.83 -14.32
C ARG A 278 0.67 -7.14 -14.56
N PHE A 279 0.22 -7.15 -15.81
CA PHE A 279 -0.95 -6.40 -16.25
C PHE A 279 -2.04 -7.30 -16.82
N GLU A 280 -3.30 -6.93 -16.56
CA GLU A 280 -4.47 -7.47 -17.23
C GLU A 280 -5.42 -6.36 -17.71
N ILE A 281 -6.22 -6.68 -18.72
CA ILE A 281 -7.39 -5.91 -19.13
C ILE A 281 -8.58 -6.86 -19.01
N SER A 282 -9.59 -6.47 -18.23
CA SER A 282 -10.83 -7.24 -18.11
C SER A 282 -11.97 -6.48 -18.77
N ALA A 283 -12.74 -7.13 -19.65
CA ALA A 283 -13.83 -6.44 -20.36
C ALA A 283 -14.99 -6.09 -19.41
N GLU A 284 -15.30 -6.92 -18.40
CA GLU A 284 -16.40 -6.69 -17.45
C GLU A 284 -16.17 -7.44 -16.12
N HIS A 285 -15.94 -6.73 -14.99
CA HIS A 285 -16.42 -6.99 -13.61
C HIS A 285 -15.66 -6.18 -12.54
N ASP A 286 -14.39 -5.80 -12.75
CA ASP A 286 -13.60 -5.18 -11.69
C ASP A 286 -13.87 -3.66 -11.49
N VAL A 287 -14.37 -2.96 -12.50
CA VAL A 287 -14.68 -1.51 -12.41
C VAL A 287 -15.77 -1.21 -11.37
N ALA A 288 -16.72 -2.13 -11.18
CA ALA A 288 -17.75 -2.00 -10.16
C ALA A 288 -17.15 -1.96 -8.74
N ILE A 289 -16.07 -2.72 -8.50
CA ILE A 289 -15.39 -2.78 -7.20
C ILE A 289 -14.77 -1.42 -6.84
N ILE A 290 -14.19 -0.71 -7.81
CA ILE A 290 -13.65 0.64 -7.59
C ILE A 290 -14.75 1.65 -7.32
N ARG A 291 -15.84 1.61 -8.09
CA ARG A 291 -16.97 2.52 -7.88
C ARG A 291 -17.62 2.30 -6.51
N ASP A 292 -17.69 1.04 -6.07
CA ASP A 292 -18.14 0.71 -4.72
C ASP A 292 -17.16 1.23 -3.65
N ARG A 293 -15.84 1.24 -3.92
CA ARG A 293 -14.81 1.79 -3.01
C ARG A 293 -15.08 3.24 -2.64
N GLU A 294 -15.51 4.07 -3.57
CA GLU A 294 -15.87 5.48 -3.29
C GLU A 294 -17.07 5.61 -2.35
N THR A 295 -17.94 4.59 -2.31
CA THR A 295 -19.13 4.56 -1.45
C THR A 295 -18.90 3.89 -0.10
N GLN A 296 -17.74 3.26 0.11
CA GLN A 296 -17.44 2.60 1.38
C GLN A 296 -17.22 3.60 2.50
N GLU A 297 -17.74 3.26 3.68
CA GLU A 297 -17.51 4.05 4.89
C GLU A 297 -16.01 4.00 5.23
N LYS A 298 -15.36 5.17 5.14
CA LYS A 298 -13.95 5.34 5.46
C LYS A 298 -13.70 5.15 6.96
N LYS A 299 -12.58 4.51 7.32
CA LYS A 299 -12.32 3.97 8.67
C LYS A 299 -12.30 5.05 9.75
N TYR A 300 -11.74 6.22 9.47
CA TYR A 300 -11.43 7.20 10.53
C TYR A 300 -12.34 8.43 10.56
N VAL A 301 -13.28 8.59 9.62
CA VAL A 301 -14.21 9.75 9.51
C VAL A 301 -14.85 10.11 10.85
N LYS A 302 -15.37 9.10 11.56
CA LYS A 302 -16.12 9.32 12.81
C LYS A 302 -15.22 9.75 13.97
N ASN A 303 -13.97 9.28 14.00
CA ASN A 303 -13.03 9.53 15.10
C ASN A 303 -12.20 10.81 14.89
N PHE A 304 -11.85 11.09 13.64
CA PHE A 304 -11.00 12.22 13.25
C PHE A 304 -11.70 13.56 13.46
N ARG A 305 -10.94 14.58 13.91
CA ARG A 305 -11.44 15.94 14.10
C ARG A 305 -10.66 16.96 13.31
N THR A 306 -9.35 17.02 13.53
CA THR A 306 -8.50 18.05 12.92
C THR A 306 -7.14 17.46 12.61
N LEU A 307 -6.52 17.92 11.53
CA LEU A 307 -5.10 17.72 11.23
C LEU A 307 -4.47 19.09 11.06
N MET A 308 -3.35 19.33 11.73
CA MET A 308 -2.53 20.52 11.54
C MET A 308 -1.15 20.11 11.04
N ILE A 309 -0.66 20.78 10.01
CA ILE A 309 0.71 20.70 9.53
C ILE A 309 1.43 21.96 10.00
N ILE A 310 2.51 21.80 10.75
CA ILE A 310 3.22 22.88 11.43
C ILE A 310 4.68 22.83 11.00
N HIS A 311 5.24 23.97 10.62
CA HIS A 311 6.68 24.06 10.38
C HIS A 311 7.44 23.90 11.69
N LYS A 312 8.33 22.91 11.74
CA LYS A 312 8.93 22.41 13.00
C LYS A 312 9.75 23.48 13.72
N GLU A 313 10.55 24.25 12.99
CA GLU A 313 11.44 25.26 13.60
C GLU A 313 10.70 26.53 14.04
N THR A 314 9.72 26.98 13.26
CA THR A 314 9.05 28.26 13.52
C THR A 314 7.79 28.10 14.36
N GLY A 315 7.23 26.90 14.44
CA GLY A 315 5.94 26.64 15.09
C GLY A 315 4.76 27.29 14.38
N ILE A 316 4.92 27.77 13.14
CA ILE A 316 3.85 28.41 12.37
C ILE A 316 3.04 27.31 11.66
N PRO A 317 1.70 27.32 11.76
CA PRO A 317 0.86 26.39 11.03
C PRO A 317 0.95 26.67 9.52
N ILE A 318 1.29 25.64 8.75
CA ILE A 318 1.31 25.65 7.28
C ILE A 318 -0.10 25.39 6.74
N PHE A 319 -0.81 24.42 7.34
CA PHE A 319 -2.09 23.94 6.86
C PHE A 319 -2.92 23.38 8.02
N SER A 320 -4.25 23.49 7.91
CA SER A 320 -5.21 22.90 8.85
C SER A 320 -6.39 22.32 8.07
N TYR A 321 -6.79 21.10 8.43
CA TYR A 321 -7.97 20.43 7.90
C TYR A 321 -8.85 19.98 9.06
N SER A 322 -10.13 20.33 9.04
CA SER A 322 -11.10 19.98 10.09
C SER A 322 -12.32 19.28 9.49
N SER A 323 -12.76 18.18 10.10
CA SER A 323 -13.98 17.44 9.68
C SER A 323 -15.26 18.14 10.12
N GLU A 324 -15.19 18.97 11.15
CA GLU A 324 -16.29 19.82 11.64
C GLU A 324 -15.96 21.30 11.36
N GLN A 325 -16.99 22.16 11.29
CA GLN A 325 -16.79 23.62 11.36
C GLN A 325 -16.33 23.97 12.79
N SER A 326 -15.07 23.71 13.08
CA SER A 326 -14.44 24.10 14.34
C SER A 326 -13.81 25.47 14.16
N ASN A 327 -14.08 26.39 15.09
CA ASN A 327 -13.38 27.66 15.21
C ASN A 327 -12.07 27.46 15.97
N LEU A 328 -11.27 26.47 15.57
CA LEU A 328 -9.97 26.23 16.18
C LEU A 328 -9.04 27.39 15.80
N ASP A 329 -8.43 28.04 16.80
CA ASP A 329 -7.39 29.03 16.53
C ASP A 329 -6.07 28.28 16.27
N ASP A 330 -5.78 28.06 14.98
CA ASP A 330 -4.61 27.31 14.53
C ASP A 330 -3.29 27.90 15.09
N VAL A 331 -3.21 29.23 15.28
CA VAL A 331 -2.01 29.88 15.81
C VAL A 331 -1.85 29.58 17.29
N LEU A 332 -2.93 29.66 18.06
CA LEU A 332 -2.92 29.32 19.48
C LEU A 332 -2.55 27.85 19.71
N VAL A 333 -3.16 26.94 18.95
CA VAL A 333 -2.94 25.49 19.11
C VAL A 333 -1.54 25.11 18.67
N SER A 334 -1.06 25.64 17.55
CA SER A 334 0.31 25.42 17.10
C SER A 334 1.35 25.96 18.10
N GLY A 335 1.11 27.15 18.65
CA GLY A 335 1.94 27.75 19.70
C GLY A 335 1.97 26.91 20.97
N PHE A 336 0.82 26.38 21.39
CA PHE A 336 0.73 25.47 22.54
C PHE A 336 1.52 24.18 22.32
N LEU A 337 1.31 23.49 21.19
CA LEU A 337 2.03 22.25 20.88
C LEU A 337 3.54 22.46 20.78
N THR A 338 3.97 23.58 20.21
CA THR A 338 5.41 23.93 20.14
C THR A 338 6.00 24.24 21.51
N ALA A 339 5.25 24.92 22.39
CA ALA A 339 5.67 25.11 23.77
C ALA A 339 5.78 23.79 24.53
N MET A 340 4.89 22.82 24.26
CA MET A 340 4.96 21.49 24.85
C MET A 340 6.19 20.71 24.37
N ASP A 341 6.52 20.75 23.07
CA ASP A 341 7.74 20.11 22.55
C ASP A 341 8.99 20.65 23.25
N ASN A 342 9.11 21.98 23.38
CA ASN A 342 10.23 22.62 24.07
C ASN A 342 10.31 22.18 25.54
N PHE A 343 9.17 22.11 26.23
CA PHE A 343 9.10 21.66 27.61
C PHE A 343 9.55 20.19 27.78
N VAL A 344 9.15 19.30 26.86
CA VAL A 344 9.55 17.89 26.88
C VAL A 344 11.04 17.73 26.57
N SER A 345 11.59 18.50 25.63
CA SER A 345 13.03 18.49 25.33
C SER A 345 13.86 18.93 26.54
N GLU A 346 13.43 19.99 27.26
CA GLU A 346 14.13 20.48 28.44
C GLU A 346 14.12 19.53 29.64
N ILE A 347 13.04 18.75 29.83
CA ILE A 347 12.85 17.90 31.02
C ILE A 347 13.16 16.43 30.76
N GLY A 348 12.70 15.90 29.63
CA GLY A 348 12.73 14.48 29.29
C GLY A 348 13.93 14.07 28.44
N GLY A 349 14.68 15.04 27.89
CA GLY A 349 15.81 14.77 26.99
C GLY A 349 15.40 14.20 25.62
N THR A 350 14.12 14.30 25.25
CA THR A 350 13.58 13.89 23.95
C THR A 350 12.96 15.10 23.25
N ASP A 351 13.24 15.29 21.97
CA ASP A 351 12.85 16.50 21.22
C ASP A 351 11.38 16.52 20.74
N SER A 352 10.59 15.49 21.09
CA SER A 352 9.25 15.30 20.55
C SER A 352 8.26 14.76 21.57
N LEU A 353 6.99 15.14 21.39
CA LEU A 353 5.85 14.65 22.13
C LEU A 353 5.11 13.58 21.31
N ASN A 354 4.89 12.39 21.87
CA ASN A 354 4.26 11.30 21.11
C ASN A 354 2.72 11.32 21.15
N GLU A 355 2.12 11.60 22.32
CA GLU A 355 0.66 11.61 22.49
C GLU A 355 0.25 12.55 23.64
N ILE A 356 -0.81 13.34 23.45
CA ILE A 356 -1.50 14.06 24.54
C ILE A 356 -2.90 13.50 24.69
N ASN A 357 -3.26 13.14 25.92
CA ASN A 357 -4.64 12.87 26.30
C ASN A 357 -5.11 13.96 27.28
N TYR A 358 -6.10 14.75 26.85
CA TYR A 358 -6.70 15.75 27.73
C TYR A 358 -8.22 15.81 27.55
N LYS A 359 -8.94 15.46 28.63
CA LYS A 359 -10.41 15.57 28.74
C LYS A 359 -11.19 14.95 27.57
N GLY A 360 -10.72 13.82 27.04
CA GLY A 360 -11.40 13.09 25.95
C GLY A 360 -11.01 13.55 24.54
N PHE A 361 -10.00 14.42 24.42
CA PHE A 361 -9.32 14.69 23.16
C PHE A 361 -7.94 14.04 23.16
N TYR A 362 -7.64 13.35 22.06
CA TYR A 362 -6.34 12.73 21.81
C TYR A 362 -5.63 13.53 20.73
N VAL A 363 -4.36 13.83 20.95
CA VAL A 363 -3.47 14.43 19.95
C VAL A 363 -2.39 13.40 19.64
N GLN A 364 -2.40 12.90 18.41
CA GLN A 364 -1.30 12.12 17.85
C GLN A 364 -0.41 13.07 17.06
N ALA A 365 0.83 13.25 17.51
CA ALA A 365 1.83 13.99 16.76
C ALA A 365 2.73 13.03 15.99
N GLY A 366 3.13 13.43 14.80
CA GLY A 366 4.21 12.82 14.02
C GLY A 366 5.19 13.91 13.58
N TYR A 367 6.46 13.54 13.46
CA TYR A 367 7.54 14.49 13.19
C TYR A 367 8.33 14.06 11.98
N GLY A 368 8.41 14.95 10.99
CA GLY A 368 9.32 14.84 9.85
C GLY A 368 10.60 15.63 10.10
N GLU A 369 11.35 15.83 9.02
CA GLU A 369 12.58 16.61 9.05
C GLU A 369 12.28 18.09 9.29
N ASN A 370 11.36 18.67 8.51
CA ASN A 370 11.03 20.09 8.46
C ASN A 370 9.62 20.41 9.00
N VAL A 371 8.70 19.44 9.00
CA VAL A 371 7.34 19.63 9.50
C VAL A 371 7.02 18.68 10.65
N LYS A 372 6.05 19.06 11.47
CA LYS A 372 5.34 18.14 12.36
C LYS A 372 3.86 18.18 12.02
N MET A 373 3.19 17.04 12.14
CA MET A 373 1.75 16.94 11.96
C MET A 373 1.10 16.56 13.28
N ALA A 374 0.01 17.25 13.63
CA ALA A 374 -0.80 16.96 14.81
C ALA A 374 -2.21 16.59 14.38
N ALA A 375 -2.59 15.33 14.63
CA ALA A 375 -3.92 14.81 14.37
C ALA A 375 -4.71 14.73 15.67
N PHE A 376 -5.90 15.34 15.66
CA PHE A 376 -6.83 15.40 16.78
C PHE A 376 -7.95 14.38 16.57
N SER A 377 -8.23 13.59 17.59
CA SER A 377 -9.25 12.55 17.57
C SER A 377 -10.04 12.44 18.87
N LEU A 378 -11.22 11.83 18.80
CA LEU A 378 -12.07 11.55 19.97
C LEU A 378 -11.59 10.34 20.80
N GLN A 379 -10.88 9.43 20.15
CA GLN A 379 -10.35 8.19 20.72
C GLN A 379 -8.87 8.04 20.36
N PRO A 380 -8.10 7.27 21.15
CA PRO A 380 -6.70 6.99 20.85
C PRO A 380 -6.55 6.46 19.42
N SER A 381 -5.55 6.95 18.70
CA SER A 381 -5.24 6.46 17.36
C SER A 381 -4.67 5.05 17.42
N ASP A 382 -5.20 4.16 16.57
CA ASP A 382 -4.63 2.82 16.40
C ASP A 382 -3.28 2.88 15.66
N PHE A 383 -2.55 1.76 15.66
CA PHE A 383 -1.21 1.70 15.06
C PHE A 383 -1.24 1.97 13.55
N ALA A 384 -2.28 1.53 12.85
CA ALA A 384 -2.46 1.80 11.42
C ALA A 384 -2.63 3.31 11.13
N PHE A 385 -3.39 4.04 11.93
CA PHE A 385 -3.50 5.49 11.79
C PHE A 385 -2.17 6.20 12.04
N LYS A 386 -1.38 5.75 13.03
CA LYS A 386 -0.04 6.32 13.30
C LYS A 386 0.88 6.14 12.08
N GLN A 387 0.92 4.95 11.49
CA GLN A 387 1.69 4.70 10.26
C GLN A 387 1.19 5.53 9.06
N ARG A 388 -0.12 5.72 8.91
CA ARG A 388 -0.68 6.59 7.86
C ARG A 388 -0.28 8.05 8.04
N LEU A 389 -0.22 8.52 9.29
CA LEU A 389 0.27 9.86 9.60
C LEU A 389 1.76 10.00 9.26
N GLU A 390 2.59 9.02 9.61
CA GLU A 390 4.01 8.99 9.22
C GLU A 390 4.20 8.97 7.70
N TYR A 391 3.40 8.15 7.00
CA TYR A 391 3.40 8.12 5.53
C TYR A 391 3.04 9.50 4.95
N LEU A 392 1.98 10.13 5.45
CA LEU A 392 1.55 11.46 5.02
C LEU A 392 2.65 12.52 5.25
N ILE A 393 3.36 12.46 6.37
CA ILE A 393 4.47 13.38 6.66
C ILE A 393 5.56 13.25 5.60
N ASN A 394 6.02 12.03 5.34
CA ASN A 394 7.10 11.78 4.38
C ASN A 394 6.70 12.23 2.96
N GLU A 395 5.49 11.88 2.52
CA GLU A 395 5.01 12.30 1.20
C GLU A 395 4.86 13.81 1.09
N PHE A 396 4.37 14.46 2.15
CA PHE A 396 4.24 15.92 2.16
C PHE A 396 5.61 16.60 2.06
N GLU A 397 6.62 16.12 2.78
CA GLU A 397 7.97 16.67 2.69
C GLU A 397 8.61 16.45 1.33
N ILE A 398 8.40 15.29 0.70
CA ILE A 398 8.91 15.00 -0.65
C ILE A 398 8.22 15.89 -1.69
N GLU A 399 6.89 15.96 -1.67
CA GLU A 399 6.11 16.68 -2.69
C GLU A 399 6.23 18.20 -2.56
N TYR A 400 6.29 18.71 -1.33
CA TYR A 400 6.29 20.14 -1.04
C TYR A 400 7.65 20.67 -0.56
N ASP A 401 8.76 19.94 -0.73
CA ASP A 401 10.11 20.36 -0.28
C ASP A 401 10.42 21.81 -0.68
N SER A 402 10.26 22.12 -1.97
CA SER A 402 10.59 23.47 -2.48
C SER A 402 9.74 24.58 -1.83
N GLN A 403 8.46 24.30 -1.57
CA GLN A 403 7.52 25.20 -0.92
C GLN A 403 7.84 25.30 0.58
N ILE A 404 8.25 24.22 1.23
CA ILE A 404 8.71 24.23 2.63
C ILE A 404 9.96 25.11 2.76
N GLN A 405 10.93 24.99 1.84
CA GLN A 405 12.13 25.83 1.84
C GLN A 405 11.81 27.31 1.58
N GLU A 406 10.88 27.61 0.66
CA GLU A 406 10.42 28.98 0.42
C GLU A 406 9.66 29.54 1.63
N PHE A 407 8.82 28.72 2.27
CA PHE A 407 8.11 29.06 3.48
C PHE A 407 9.08 29.40 4.62
N ALA A 408 10.12 28.61 4.83
CA ALA A 408 11.12 28.86 5.88
C ALA A 408 11.77 30.24 5.74
N ARG A 409 11.89 30.77 4.50
CA ARG A 409 12.47 32.08 4.22
C ARG A 409 11.47 33.24 4.29
N THR A 410 10.20 32.99 3.96
CA THR A 410 9.21 34.05 3.72
C THR A 410 8.07 34.08 4.75
N GLY A 411 7.81 32.96 5.42
CA GLY A 411 6.61 32.75 6.23
C GLY A 411 5.30 32.74 5.42
N ASN A 412 5.36 32.69 4.08
CA ASN A 412 4.20 32.82 3.22
C ASN A 412 3.47 31.48 3.07
N VAL A 413 2.38 31.27 3.81
CA VAL A 413 1.54 30.06 3.70
C VAL A 413 0.78 29.95 2.38
N ALA A 414 0.60 31.04 1.63
CA ALA A 414 -0.21 31.05 0.41
C ALA A 414 0.45 30.30 -0.78
N ILE A 415 1.71 29.89 -0.65
CA ILE A 415 2.41 29.09 -1.65
C ILE A 415 1.95 27.62 -1.67
N PHE A 416 1.28 27.17 -0.60
CA PHE A 416 0.76 25.82 -0.51
C PHE A 416 -0.62 25.70 -1.14
N ASN A 417 -0.82 24.70 -2.00
CA ASN A 417 -2.12 24.42 -2.59
C ASN A 417 -2.99 23.64 -1.60
N THR A 418 -3.83 24.36 -0.86
CA THR A 418 -4.69 23.79 0.19
C THR A 418 -5.66 22.73 -0.35
N GLU A 419 -6.13 22.86 -1.59
CA GLU A 419 -7.06 21.88 -2.19
C GLU A 419 -6.34 20.56 -2.48
N ALA A 420 -5.13 20.62 -3.04
CA ALA A 420 -4.29 19.45 -3.29
C ALA A 420 -3.93 18.73 -1.99
N ILE A 421 -3.47 19.48 -0.98
CA ILE A 421 -3.14 18.92 0.34
C ILE A 421 -4.37 18.29 0.98
N THR A 422 -5.54 18.93 0.91
CA THR A 422 -6.79 18.36 1.44
C THR A 422 -7.13 17.02 0.79
N LYS A 423 -6.99 16.91 -0.54
CA LYS A 423 -7.22 15.65 -1.27
C LYS A 423 -6.26 14.56 -0.79
N GLN A 424 -4.98 14.88 -0.65
CA GLN A 424 -3.95 13.95 -0.17
C GLN A 424 -4.22 13.48 1.27
N VAL A 425 -4.51 14.41 2.19
CA VAL A 425 -4.86 14.12 3.59
C VAL A 425 -6.04 13.15 3.68
N ARG A 426 -7.12 13.44 2.94
CA ARG A 426 -8.33 12.60 2.94
C ARG A 426 -8.11 11.21 2.36
N LYS A 427 -7.21 11.09 1.38
CA LYS A 427 -6.85 9.82 0.76
C LYS A 427 -6.00 8.96 1.71
N ILE A 428 -4.92 9.53 2.25
CA ILE A 428 -3.94 8.78 3.05
C ILE A 428 -4.49 8.45 4.45
N LEU A 429 -5.18 9.39 5.10
CA LEU A 429 -5.75 9.16 6.43
C LEU A 429 -7.13 8.48 6.41
N ASP A 430 -7.65 8.12 5.23
CA ASP A 430 -8.95 7.47 5.04
C ASP A 430 -10.11 8.25 5.72
N LEU A 431 -10.30 9.51 5.26
CA LEU A 431 -11.25 10.53 5.79
C LEU A 431 -12.28 11.06 4.79
#